data_AF-A0A936BI52-F1
#
_entry.id   AF-A0A936BI52-F1
#
_cell.length_a   1.000
_cell.length_b   1.000
_cell.length_c   1.000
_cell.angle_alpha   90.00
_cell.angle_beta   90.00
_cell.angle_gamma   90.00
#
_symmetry.space_group_name_H-M   'P 1'
#
loop_
_entity.id
_entity.type
_entity.pdbx_description
1 polymer ?
#
loop_
_entity_poly.entity_id
_entity_poly.type
_entity_poly.pdbx_seq_one_letter_code
_entity_poly.pdbx_strand_id
1 'polypeptide(L)'
;MIACYIGEYHARRSHWLLHLLEAERVRVQTSHRELSVKIEELGREREQVRVQRGLIPICAHCKRIRDDKGYWNQLKSYIRAHSHAEFSHGICPECTETHYGEYLK
;
A
#
# COMPACT_ATOMS: atom_id res chain seq x y z
N MET A 1 -50.08 19.90 -39.91
CA MET A 1 -49.00 18.97 -40.35
C MET A 1 -47.58 19.39 -39.94
N ILE A 2 -47.28 20.67 -39.65
CA ILE A 2 -45.91 21.10 -39.27
C ILE A 2 -45.58 20.83 -37.78
N ALA A 3 -46.57 20.80 -36.89
CA ALA A 3 -46.35 20.59 -35.45
C ALA A 3 -45.88 19.17 -35.06
N CYS A 4 -46.19 18.14 -35.86
CA CYS A 4 -45.71 16.76 -35.64
C CYS A 4 -44.21 16.62 -35.96
N TYR A 5 -43.74 17.34 -36.98
CA TYR A 5 -42.35 17.28 -37.45
C TYR A 5 -41.36 17.91 -36.46
N ILE A 6 -41.77 18.96 -35.76
CA ILE A 6 -40.93 19.66 -34.77
C ILE A 6 -40.79 18.81 -33.49
N GLY A 7 -41.86 18.14 -33.04
CA GLY A 7 -41.82 17.23 -31.89
C GLY A 7 -40.90 16.02 -32.10
N GLU A 8 -40.95 15.41 -33.29
CA GLU A 8 -40.06 14.30 -33.67
C GLU A 8 -38.60 14.75 -33.84
N TYR A 9 -38.37 15.97 -34.34
CA TYR A 9 -37.02 16.53 -34.50
C TYR A 9 -36.36 16.84 -33.14
N HIS A 10 -37.10 17.41 -32.19
CA HIS A 10 -36.58 17.65 -30.84
C HIS A 10 -36.34 16.35 -30.05
N ALA A 11 -37.21 15.34 -30.20
CA ALA A 11 -37.02 14.02 -29.59
C ALA A 11 -35.84 13.23 -30.18
N ARG A 12 -35.59 13.31 -31.50
CA ARG A 12 -34.41 12.69 -32.13
C ARG A 12 -33.11 13.45 -31.79
N ARG A 13 -33.15 14.78 -31.67
CA ARG A 13 -31.97 15.59 -31.32
C ARG A 13 -31.52 15.39 -29.87
N SER A 14 -32.46 15.24 -28.94
CA SER A 14 -32.15 14.87 -27.55
C SER A 14 -31.66 13.42 -27.44
N HIS A 15 -32.22 12.49 -28.22
CA HIS A 15 -31.75 11.10 -28.32
C HIS A 15 -30.30 10.99 -28.81
N TRP A 16 -29.89 11.74 -29.85
CA TRP A 16 -28.49 11.78 -30.32
C TRP A 16 -27.51 12.31 -29.25
N LEU A 17 -27.90 13.34 -28.50
CA LEU A 17 -27.11 13.87 -27.39
C LEU A 17 -26.97 12.87 -26.25
N LEU A 18 -28.05 12.17 -25.89
CA LEU A 18 -28.02 11.11 -24.88
C LEU A 18 -27.10 9.96 -25.32
N HIS A 19 -27.20 9.50 -26.57
CA HIS A 19 -26.31 8.46 -27.10
C HIS A 19 -24.83 8.85 -27.08
N LEU A 20 -24.51 10.11 -27.41
CA LEU A 20 -23.14 10.61 -27.36
C LEU A 20 -22.60 10.65 -25.92
N LEU A 21 -23.42 11.10 -24.97
CA LEU A 21 -23.08 11.12 -23.55
C LEU A 21 -22.95 9.71 -22.95
N GLU A 22 -23.79 8.76 -23.38
CA GLU A 22 -23.73 7.36 -22.97
C GLU A 22 -22.41 6.71 -23.43
N ALA A 23 -22.00 6.97 -24.68
CA ALA A 23 -20.75 6.47 -25.23
C ALA A 23 -19.52 7.06 -24.50
N GLU A 24 -19.55 8.34 -24.15
CA GLU A 24 -18.50 8.96 -23.34
C GLU A 24 -18.47 8.42 -21.92
N ARG A 25 -19.64 8.24 -21.29
CA ARG A 25 -19.77 7.63 -19.97
C ARG A 25 -19.17 6.23 -19.94
N VAL A 26 -19.47 5.40 -20.95
CA VAL A 26 -18.90 4.06 -21.06
C VAL A 26 -17.37 4.11 -21.20
N ARG A 27 -16.84 5.01 -22.03
CA ARG A 27 -15.38 5.19 -22.20
C ARG A 27 -14.66 5.60 -20.90
N VAL A 28 -15.26 6.53 -20.16
CA VAL A 28 -14.74 6.94 -18.85
C VAL A 28 -14.80 5.78 -17.85
N GLN A 29 -15.90 5.03 -17.87
CA GLN A 29 -16.13 3.92 -16.94
C GLN A 29 -15.24 2.70 -17.22
N THR A 30 -14.91 2.41 -18.49
CA THR A 30 -13.91 1.41 -18.86
C THR A 30 -12.51 1.84 -18.42
N SER A 31 -12.14 3.09 -18.68
CA SER A 31 -10.84 3.64 -18.26
C SER A 31 -10.65 3.60 -16.74
N HIS A 32 -11.71 3.93 -15.98
CA HIS A 32 -11.69 3.82 -14.52
C HIS A 32 -11.50 2.38 -14.03
N ARG A 33 -12.12 1.40 -14.69
CA ARG A 33 -11.92 -0.02 -14.36
C ARG A 33 -10.49 -0.46 -14.63
N GLU A 34 -9.94 -0.12 -15.78
CA GLU A 34 -8.53 -0.43 -16.12
C GLU A 34 -7.56 0.17 -15.11
N LEU A 35 -7.77 1.44 -14.72
CA LEU A 35 -6.96 2.10 -13.69
C LEU A 35 -7.09 1.38 -12.33
N SER A 36 -8.30 0.98 -11.94
CA SER A 36 -8.50 0.28 -10.66
C SER A 36 -7.79 -1.08 -10.62
N VAL A 37 -7.82 -1.85 -11.71
CA VAL A 37 -7.08 -3.12 -11.85
C VAL A 37 -5.58 -2.87 -11.77
N LYS A 38 -5.08 -1.83 -12.44
CA LYS A 38 -3.65 -1.51 -12.45
C LYS A 38 -3.14 -1.02 -11.09
N ILE A 39 -3.97 -0.27 -10.34
CA ILE A 39 -3.69 0.12 -8.96
C ILE A 39 -3.56 -1.12 -8.06
N GLU A 40 -4.47 -2.09 -8.22
CA GLU A 40 -4.42 -3.33 -7.45
C GLU A 40 -3.21 -4.19 -7.80
N GLU A 41 -2.89 -4.34 -9.10
CA GLU A 41 -1.73 -5.06 -9.60
C GLU A 41 -0.41 -4.47 -9.09
N LEU A 42 -0.22 -3.14 -9.25
CA LEU A 42 0.95 -2.44 -8.70
C LEU A 42 1.01 -2.54 -7.18
N GLY A 43 -0.14 -2.54 -6.49
CA GLY A 43 -0.22 -2.78 -5.05
C GLY A 43 0.31 -4.15 -4.65
N ARG A 44 -0.02 -5.19 -5.41
CA ARG A 44 0.46 -6.57 -5.19
C ARG A 44 1.95 -6.71 -5.47
N GLU A 45 2.47 -6.11 -6.54
CA GLU A 45 3.91 -6.10 -6.85
C GLU A 45 4.71 -5.41 -5.74
N ARG A 46 4.24 -4.27 -5.22
CA ARG A 46 4.90 -3.56 -4.12
C ARG A 46 4.93 -4.36 -2.83
N GLU A 47 3.91 -5.17 -2.57
CA GLU A 47 3.90 -6.04 -1.39
C GLU A 47 4.88 -7.22 -1.55
N GLN A 48 5.01 -7.79 -2.76
CA GLN A 48 5.96 -8.87 -3.03
C GLN A 48 7.43 -8.40 -3.02
N VAL A 49 7.73 -7.15 -3.41
CA VAL A 49 9.09 -6.60 -3.40
C VAL A 49 9.63 -6.32 -1.99
N ARG A 50 8.78 -6.29 -0.96
CA ARG A 50 9.20 -6.02 0.44
C ARG A 50 9.99 -7.15 1.08
N VAL A 51 10.08 -8.31 0.45
CA VAL A 51 10.88 -9.45 0.94
C VAL A 51 12.04 -9.73 -0.01
N GLN A 52 12.85 -8.73 -0.35
CA GLN A 52 14.19 -9.01 -0.83
C GLN A 52 14.99 -9.61 0.32
N ARG A 53 15.17 -10.94 0.30
CA ARG A 53 16.02 -11.67 1.23
C ARG A 53 17.49 -11.30 0.97
N GLY A 54 17.90 -10.14 1.46
CA GLY A 54 19.29 -9.72 1.52
C GLY A 54 19.97 -10.23 2.79
N LEU A 55 21.25 -10.57 2.69
CA LEU A 55 22.07 -10.81 3.88
C LEU A 55 22.25 -9.49 4.62
N ILE A 56 21.85 -9.42 5.90
CA ILE A 56 22.05 -8.25 6.75
C ILE A 56 23.42 -8.39 7.43
N PRO A 57 24.44 -7.59 7.07
CA PRO A 57 25.75 -7.64 7.71
C PRO A 57 25.65 -7.14 9.16
N ILE A 58 25.95 -8.04 10.12
CA ILE A 58 25.94 -7.76 11.55
C ILE A 58 27.36 -7.80 12.13
N CYS A 59 27.68 -6.88 13.04
CA CYS A 59 28.95 -6.91 13.75
C CYS A 59 28.97 -8.12 14.70
N ALA A 60 29.98 -8.99 14.56
CA ALA A 60 30.10 -10.18 15.39
C ALA A 60 30.18 -9.87 16.90
N HIS A 61 30.80 -8.73 17.26
CA HIS A 61 31.02 -8.32 18.64
C HIS A 61 29.83 -7.54 19.24
N CYS A 62 29.44 -6.41 18.63
CA CYS A 62 28.44 -5.51 19.21
C CYS A 62 27.03 -5.62 18.61
N LYS A 63 26.81 -6.54 17.65
CA LYS A 63 25.52 -6.83 17.02
C LYS A 63 24.82 -5.64 16.31
N ARG A 64 25.53 -4.53 16.07
CA ARG A 64 25.08 -3.44 15.20
C ARG A 64 24.97 -3.92 13.75
N ILE A 65 24.07 -3.34 12.98
CA ILE A 65 23.87 -3.62 11.56
C ILE A 65 24.58 -2.58 10.72
N ARG A 66 25.27 -3.01 9.66
CA ARG A 66 25.86 -2.11 8.67
C ARG A 66 24.84 -1.80 7.57
N ASP A 67 24.63 -0.53 7.27
CA ASP A 67 23.81 -0.10 6.14
C ASP A 67 24.61 -0.05 4.81
N ASP A 68 23.91 0.20 3.70
CA ASP A 68 24.50 0.27 2.35
C ASP A 68 25.51 1.44 2.19
N LYS A 69 25.42 2.45 3.07
CA LYS A 69 26.36 3.59 3.13
C LYS A 69 27.59 3.27 3.99
N GLY A 70 27.59 2.12 4.65
CA GLY A 70 28.69 1.64 5.48
C GLY A 70 28.62 2.05 6.95
N TYR A 71 27.55 2.73 7.40
CA TYR A 71 27.39 3.13 8.79
C TYR A 71 26.83 2.00 9.66
N TRP A 72 27.22 2.00 10.93
CA TRP A 72 26.77 1.02 11.91
C TRP A 72 25.59 1.56 12.72
N ASN A 73 24.42 0.98 12.51
CA ASN A 73 23.17 1.34 13.14
C ASN A 73 22.77 0.32 14.22
N GLN A 74 21.98 0.77 15.20
CA GLN A 74 21.35 -0.16 16.15
C GLN A 74 20.33 -1.04 15.43
N LEU A 75 20.21 -2.30 15.88
CA LEU A 75 19.28 -3.29 15.31
C LEU A 75 17.84 -2.76 15.20
N LYS A 76 17.33 -2.16 16.29
CA LYS A 76 15.98 -1.60 16.34
C LYS A 76 15.77 -0.51 15.28
N SER A 77 16.74 0.39 15.12
CA SER A 77 16.69 1.48 14.13
C SER A 77 16.66 0.94 12.70
N TYR A 78 17.48 -0.07 12.42
CA TYR A 78 17.53 -0.69 11.09
C TYR A 78 16.21 -1.40 10.76
N ILE A 79 15.69 -2.23 11.68
CA ILE A 79 14.43 -2.97 11.45
C ILE A 79 13.27 -2.00 11.28
N ARG A 80 13.16 -0.95 12.11
CA ARG A 80 12.11 0.06 11.99
C ARG A 80 12.17 0.83 10.67
N ALA A 81 13.37 1.09 10.14
CA ALA A 81 13.55 1.80 8.87
C ALA A 81 13.26 0.92 7.64
N HIS A 82 13.49 -0.40 7.73
CA HIS A 82 13.39 -1.34 6.61
C HIS A 82 12.18 -2.29 6.71
N SER A 83 11.31 -2.11 7.69
CA SER A 83 10.08 -2.90 7.87
C SER A 83 8.97 -2.05 8.48
N HIS A 84 7.74 -2.56 8.46
CA HIS A 84 6.59 -1.94 9.14
C HIS A 84 6.47 -2.37 10.61
N ALA A 85 7.53 -2.90 11.23
CA ALA A 85 7.49 -3.39 12.60
C ALA A 85 7.70 -2.26 13.63
N GLU A 86 6.88 -2.26 14.68
CA GLU A 86 7.08 -1.45 15.89
C GLU A 86 7.56 -2.32 17.05
N PHE A 87 8.42 -1.74 17.92
CA PHE A 87 8.96 -2.43 19.08
C PHE A 87 8.19 -2.03 20.34
N SER A 88 7.59 -3.01 21.02
CA SER A 88 7.20 -2.87 22.43
C SER A 88 8.38 -3.24 23.34
N HIS A 89 8.34 -2.76 24.58
CA HIS A 89 9.31 -3.12 25.60
C HIS A 89 8.60 -3.96 26.66
N GLY A 90 9.12 -5.15 26.93
CA GLY A 90 8.63 -6.06 27.96
C GLY A 90 9.80 -6.88 28.52
N ILE A 91 9.57 -7.50 29.67
CA ILE A 91 10.52 -8.39 30.33
C ILE A 91 9.93 -9.80 30.35
N CYS A 92 10.69 -10.81 29.94
CA CYS A 92 10.22 -12.20 29.98
C CYS A 92 10.25 -12.73 31.42
N PRO A 93 9.45 -13.77 31.76
CA PRO A 93 9.42 -14.34 33.10
C PRO A 93 10.80 -14.76 33.63
N GLU A 94 11.66 -15.31 32.77
CA GLU A 94 13.02 -15.72 33.13
C GLU A 94 13.89 -14.53 33.57
N CYS A 95 13.86 -13.43 32.83
CA CYS A 95 14.57 -12.20 33.19
C CYS A 95 13.96 -11.54 34.43
N THR A 96 12.64 -11.62 34.60
CA THR A 96 11.97 -11.12 35.79
C THR A 96 12.45 -11.87 37.04
N GLU A 97 12.48 -13.20 37.02
CA GLU A 97 12.99 -14.00 38.12
C GLU A 97 14.47 -13.73 38.39
N THR A 98 15.29 -13.69 37.32
CA THR A 98 16.75 -13.51 37.42
C THR A 98 17.15 -12.14 37.98
N HIS A 99 16.46 -11.07 37.57
CA HIS A 99 16.85 -9.70 37.93
C HIS A 99 16.01 -9.09 39.04
N TYR A 100 14.79 -9.59 39.26
CA TYR A 100 13.82 -9.01 40.20
C TYR A 100 13.17 -10.04 41.13
N GLY A 101 13.52 -11.33 41.06
CA GLY A 101 12.94 -12.38 41.89
C GLY A 101 13.13 -12.18 43.39
N GLU A 102 14.16 -11.44 43.80
CA GLU A 102 14.36 -11.04 45.21
C GLU A 102 13.38 -9.97 45.69
N TYR A 103 12.83 -9.15 44.78
CA TYR A 103 11.94 -8.02 45.11
C TYR A 103 10.45 -8.33 44.87
N LEU A 104 10.13 -9.47 44.23
CA LEU A 104 8.77 -9.87 43.88
C LEU A 104 8.16 -10.91 44.85
N LYS A 105 8.86 -11.19 45.96
CA LYS A 105 8.37 -12.02 47.08
C LYS A 105 7.67 -11.15 48.12
#